data_AF-A0A183KWW2-F1
#
_entry.id   AF-A0A183KWW2-F1
#
_cell.length_a   1.000
_cell.length_b   1.000
_cell.length_c   1.000
_cell.angle_alpha   90.00
_cell.angle_beta   90.00
_cell.angle_gamma   90.00
#
_symmetry.space_group_name_H-M   'P 1'
#
loop_
_entity.id
_entity.type
_entity.pdbx_description
1 polymer ?
#
loop_
_entity_poly.entity_id
_entity_poly.type
_entity_poly.pdbx_seq_one_letter_code
_entity_poly.pdbx_strand_id
1 'polypeptide(L)'
;LRLCRNAESVPAFWSKWNIPVHRFARRHIYIPLLRSGFSRFQAGLVVFMISAFFHEILVSIPLKMLRFWAFFGMLSQVPYAYIVSRLFPNGGQGGNLAVWLTLIIGQPLAILAYFHDYFIIHYNVGGI
;
A
#
# COMPACT_ATOMS: atom_id res chain seq x y z
N LEU A 1 7.92 17.16 3.42
CA LEU A 1 6.69 17.54 2.66
C LEU A 1 6.96 18.12 1.26
N ARG A 2 8.01 18.91 0.99
CA ARG A 2 8.32 19.41 -0.38
C ARG A 2 8.78 18.34 -1.39
N LEU A 3 9.35 17.22 -0.95
CA LEU A 3 9.93 16.18 -1.83
C LEU A 3 8.93 15.15 -2.38
N CYS A 4 7.76 14.99 -1.76
CA CYS A 4 6.75 13.98 -2.15
C CYS A 4 5.75 14.51 -3.19
N ARG A 5 5.65 15.84 -3.34
CA ARG A 5 4.63 16.51 -4.15
C ARG A 5 4.88 16.40 -5.67
N ASN A 6 6.13 16.14 -6.07
CA ASN A 6 6.55 15.86 -7.46
C ASN A 6 7.12 14.44 -7.57
N ALA A 7 6.30 13.44 -7.24
CA ALA A 7 6.62 12.06 -7.58
C ALA A 7 5.97 11.74 -8.94
N GLU A 8 6.79 11.60 -9.99
CA GLU A 8 6.33 11.29 -11.34
C GLU A 8 5.81 9.85 -11.48
N SER A 9 5.96 9.02 -10.44
CA SER A 9 5.46 7.66 -10.37
C SER A 9 5.16 7.21 -8.94
N VAL A 10 4.20 6.28 -8.79
CA VAL A 10 3.79 5.69 -7.50
C VAL A 10 4.95 5.10 -6.69
N PRO A 11 5.90 4.35 -7.29
CA PRO A 11 7.04 3.81 -6.54
C PRO A 11 7.97 4.91 -5.98
N ALA A 12 8.12 6.03 -6.69
CA ALA A 12 8.95 7.15 -6.26
C ALA A 12 8.35 7.88 -5.04
N PHE A 13 7.02 7.94 -4.94
CA PHE A 13 6.33 8.49 -3.78
C PHE A 13 6.59 7.62 -2.53
N TRP A 14 6.34 6.31 -2.62
CA TRP A 14 6.51 5.38 -1.50
C TRP A 14 7.95 5.31 -0.98
N SER A 15 8.93 5.47 -1.86
CA SER A 15 10.35 5.50 -1.48
C SER A 15 10.72 6.74 -0.65
N LYS A 16 10.00 7.85 -0.80
CA LYS A 16 10.24 9.12 -0.08
C LYS A 16 9.35 9.29 1.15
N TRP A 17 8.21 8.61 1.21
CA TRP A 17 7.26 8.71 2.31
C TRP A 17 7.82 8.16 3.63
N ASN A 18 8.42 6.96 3.61
CA ASN A 18 8.99 6.33 4.80
C ASN A 18 10.42 5.84 4.54
N ILE A 19 11.37 6.78 4.57
CA ILE A 19 12.79 6.55 4.30
C ILE A 19 13.41 5.42 5.15
N PRO A 20 13.23 5.35 6.48
CA PRO A 20 13.86 4.30 7.28
C PRO A 20 13.32 2.90 6.96
N VAL A 21 11.99 2.73 6.84
CA VAL A 21 11.39 1.44 6.48
C VAL A 21 11.77 1.04 5.05
N HIS A 22 11.73 1.98 4.11
CA HIS A 22 12.13 1.74 2.73
C HIS A 22 13.61 1.31 2.65
N ARG A 23 14.50 1.94 3.41
CA ARG A 23 15.92 1.57 3.47
C ARG A 23 16.12 0.19 4.10
N PHE A 24 15.38 -0.13 5.16
CA PHE A 24 15.40 -1.45 5.79
C PHE A 24 14.97 -2.55 4.82
N ALA A 25 13.79 -2.39 4.21
CA ALA A 25 13.24 -3.34 3.24
C ALA A 25 14.16 -3.48 2.02
N ARG A 26 14.75 -2.38 1.53
CA ARG A 26 15.68 -2.45 0.40
C ARG A 26 16.95 -3.24 0.73
N ARG A 27 17.54 -3.03 1.92
CA ARG A 27 18.79 -3.68 2.31
C ARG A 27 18.63 -5.13 2.72
N HIS A 28 17.58 -5.46 3.47
CA HIS A 28 17.42 -6.78 4.08
C HIS A 28 16.52 -7.73 3.28
N ILE A 29 15.67 -7.21 2.39
CA ILE A 29 14.73 -8.02 1.62
C ILE A 29 15.04 -7.90 0.13
N TYR A 30 15.01 -6.69 -0.43
CA TYR A 30 15.10 -6.49 -1.87
C TYR A 30 16.46 -6.88 -2.48
N ILE A 31 17.58 -6.38 -1.92
CA ILE A 31 18.92 -6.67 -2.43
C ILE A 31 19.27 -8.17 -2.31
N PRO A 32 19.01 -8.86 -1.19
CA PRO A 32 19.21 -10.30 -1.09
C PRO A 32 18.41 -11.09 -2.13
N LEU A 33 17.12 -10.76 -2.33
CA LEU A 33 16.29 -11.44 -3.33
C LEU A 33 16.83 -11.27 -4.76
N LEU A 34 17.28 -10.06 -5.11
CA LEU A 34 17.93 -9.83 -6.41
C LEU A 34 19.21 -10.65 -6.57
N ARG A 35 20.02 -10.76 -5.51
CA ARG A 35 21.24 -11.59 -5.52
C ARG A 35 20.94 -13.08 -5.63
N SER A 36 19.79 -13.52 -5.12
CA SER A 36 19.28 -14.89 -5.27
C SER A 36 18.68 -15.19 -6.65
N GLY A 37 18.72 -14.23 -7.59
CA GLY A 37 18.27 -14.44 -8.97
C GLY A 37 16.80 -14.07 -9.25
N PHE A 38 16.11 -13.45 -8.29
CA PHE A 38 14.74 -12.98 -8.53
C PHE A 38 14.72 -11.76 -9.46
N SER A 39 13.68 -11.67 -10.29
CA SER A 39 13.44 -10.48 -11.12
C SER A 39 13.09 -9.25 -10.27
N ARG A 40 13.32 -8.05 -10.82
CA ARG A 40 12.98 -6.78 -10.14
C ARG A 40 11.50 -6.70 -9.76
N PHE A 41 10.61 -7.26 -10.58
CA PHE A 41 9.18 -7.32 -10.32
C PHE A 41 8.86 -8.27 -9.16
N GLN A 42 9.41 -9.50 -9.18
CA GLN A 42 9.19 -10.46 -8.09
C GLN A 42 9.75 -9.96 -6.75
N ALA A 43 10.95 -9.39 -6.74
CA ALA A 43 11.54 -8.80 -5.54
C ALA A 43 10.68 -7.64 -5.00
N GLY A 44 10.08 -6.83 -5.89
CA GLY A 44 9.14 -5.78 -5.51
C GLY A 44 7.84 -6.34 -4.91
N LEU A 45 7.27 -7.39 -5.52
CA LEU A 45 6.06 -8.05 -5.04
C LEU A 45 6.26 -8.66 -3.64
N VAL A 46 7.40 -9.31 -3.38
CA VAL A 46 7.73 -9.88 -2.06
C VAL A 46 7.85 -8.80 -1.00
N VAL A 47 8.53 -7.69 -1.31
CA VAL A 47 8.60 -6.53 -0.40
C VAL A 47 7.21 -5.96 -0.10
N PHE A 48 6.35 -5.86 -1.12
CA PHE A 48 4.96 -5.42 -0.95
C PHE A 48 4.13 -6.38 -0.10
N MET A 49 4.24 -7.70 -0.31
CA MET A 49 3.56 -8.73 0.47
C MET A 49 3.94 -8.66 1.95
N ILE A 50 5.24 -8.56 2.25
CA ILE A 50 5.73 -8.40 3.62
C ILE A 50 5.19 -7.10 4.23
N SER A 51 5.19 -6.00 3.48
CA SER A 51 4.61 -4.72 3.92
C SER A 51 3.12 -4.83 4.22
N ALA A 52 2.34 -5.52 3.37
CA ALA A 52 0.91 -5.75 3.56
C ALA A 52 0.60 -6.53 4.84
N PHE A 53 1.41 -7.55 5.13
CA PHE A 53 1.31 -8.33 6.36
C PHE A 53 1.51 -7.48 7.61
N PHE A 54 2.55 -6.63 7.64
CA PHE A 54 2.77 -5.71 8.75
C PHE A 54 1.64 -4.68 8.92
N HIS A 55 1.04 -4.21 7.82
CA HIS A 55 -0.08 -3.28 7.89
C HIS A 55 -1.34 -3.94 8.46
N GLU A 56 -1.62 -5.19 8.08
CA GLU A 56 -2.72 -5.95 8.69
C GLU A 56 -2.49 -6.15 10.19
N ILE A 57 -1.27 -6.47 10.63
CA ILE A 57 -0.92 -6.60 12.06
C ILE A 57 -1.12 -5.27 12.79
N LEU A 58 -0.62 -4.16 12.22
CA LEU A 58 -0.75 -2.83 12.83
C LEU A 58 -2.20 -2.39 12.99
N VAL A 59 -3.08 -2.74 12.05
CA VAL A 59 -4.50 -2.38 12.11
C VAL A 59 -5.30 -3.37 12.99
N SER A 60 -4.99 -4.65 12.93
CA SER A 60 -5.70 -5.70 13.66
C SER A 60 -5.40 -5.73 15.16
N ILE A 61 -4.19 -5.38 15.60
CA ILE A 61 -3.83 -5.33 17.04
C ILE A 61 -4.73 -4.36 17.82
N PRO A 62 -4.86 -3.07 17.44
CA PRO A 62 -5.68 -2.12 18.18
C PRO A 62 -7.18 -2.44 18.08
N LEU A 63 -7.64 -2.97 16.94
CA LEU A 63 -9.05 -3.29 16.70
C LEU A 63 -9.46 -4.69 17.19
N LYS A 64 -8.49 -5.55 17.54
CA LYS A 64 -8.68 -6.98 17.87
C LYS A 64 -9.51 -7.76 16.83
N MET A 65 -9.46 -7.33 15.57
CA MET A 65 -10.26 -7.88 14.48
C MET A 65 -9.38 -8.14 13.27
N LEU A 66 -9.32 -9.41 12.84
CA LEU A 66 -8.63 -9.82 11.62
C LEU A 66 -9.66 -9.88 10.48
N ARG A 67 -9.69 -8.86 9.62
CA ARG A 67 -10.64 -8.81 8.49
C ARG A 67 -9.97 -8.74 7.12
N PHE A 68 -8.63 -8.71 7.05
CA PHE A 68 -7.83 -8.72 5.82
C PHE A 68 -8.09 -7.55 4.86
N TRP A 69 -8.91 -6.57 5.22
CA TRP A 69 -9.19 -5.40 4.38
C TRP A 69 -7.94 -4.57 4.09
N ALA A 70 -7.06 -4.40 5.08
CA ALA A 70 -5.82 -3.66 4.89
C ALA A 70 -4.84 -4.44 4.00
N PHE A 71 -4.84 -5.77 4.13
CA PHE A 71 -4.08 -6.66 3.25
C PHE A 71 -4.53 -6.54 1.78
N PHE A 72 -5.83 -6.68 1.49
CA PHE A 72 -6.36 -6.53 0.14
C PHE A 72 -6.19 -5.10 -0.41
N GLY A 73 -6.34 -4.10 0.46
CA GLY A 73 -6.08 -2.69 0.13
C GLY A 73 -4.64 -2.47 -0.35
N MET A 74 -3.65 -3.03 0.34
CA MET A 74 -2.24 -2.99 -0.08
C MET A 74 -1.98 -3.79 -1.36
N LEU A 75 -2.58 -4.98 -1.49
CA LEU A 75 -2.37 -5.84 -2.66
C LEU A 75 -2.93 -5.19 -3.93
N SER A 76 -4.07 -4.48 -3.83
CA SER A 76 -4.68 -3.77 -4.96
C SER A 76 -3.84 -2.59 -5.49
N GLN A 77 -2.89 -2.07 -4.71
CA GLN A 77 -1.97 -1.02 -5.18
C GLN A 77 -0.98 -1.52 -6.24
N VAL A 78 -0.61 -2.80 -6.22
CA VAL A 78 0.34 -3.39 -7.19
C VAL A 78 -0.24 -3.42 -8.62
N PRO A 79 -1.43 -3.98 -8.89
CA PRO A 79 -2.04 -3.93 -10.22
C PRO A 79 -2.40 -2.51 -10.63
N TYR A 80 -2.83 -1.66 -9.68
CA TYR A 80 -3.07 -0.25 -9.96
C TYR A 80 -1.81 0.47 -10.45
N ALA A 81 -0.69 0.31 -9.76
CA ALA A 81 0.59 0.90 -10.17
C ALA A 81 1.05 0.38 -11.55
N TYR A 82 0.81 -0.89 -11.84
CA TYR A 82 1.10 -1.46 -13.17
C TYR A 82 0.23 -0.82 -14.26
N ILE A 83 -1.08 -0.70 -14.05
CA ILE A 83 -2.01 -0.05 -15.00
C ILE A 83 -1.62 1.41 -15.23
N VAL A 84 -1.33 2.15 -14.16
CA VAL A 84 -0.90 3.55 -14.25
C VAL A 84 0.42 3.68 -15.03
N SER A 85 1.37 2.77 -14.82
CA SER A 85 2.63 2.77 -15.59
C SER A 85 2.44 2.46 -17.08
N ARG A 86 1.40 1.69 -17.43
CA ARG A 86 1.03 1.40 -18.82
C ARG A 86 0.27 2.56 -19.47
N LEU A 87 -0.59 3.24 -18.72
CA LEU A 87 -1.37 4.38 -19.21
C LEU A 87 -0.54 5.67 -19.31
N PHE A 88 0.45 5.84 -18.43
CA PHE A 88 1.32 7.01 -18.40
C PHE A 88 2.81 6.61 -18.47
N PRO A 89 3.26 6.05 -19.62
CA PRO A 89 4.61 5.48 -19.76
C PRO A 89 5.74 6.52 -19.66
N ASN A 90 5.47 7.79 -20.00
CA ASN A 90 6.49 8.86 -19.95
C ASN A 90 6.68 9.46 -18.55
N GLY A 91 5.87 9.04 -17.56
CA GLY A 91 5.85 9.71 -16.25
C GLY A 91 5.42 11.18 -16.35
N GLY A 92 5.15 11.82 -15.20
CA GLY A 92 4.78 13.24 -15.14
C GLY A 92 3.51 13.49 -14.34
N GLN A 93 2.71 14.49 -14.73
CA GLN A 93 1.49 14.88 -14.01
C GLN A 93 0.47 13.74 -13.87
N GLY A 94 0.36 12.84 -14.86
CA GLY A 94 -0.54 11.69 -14.79
C GLY A 94 -0.15 10.67 -13.71
N GLY A 95 1.14 10.37 -13.55
CA GLY A 95 1.64 9.53 -12.46
C GLY A 95 1.47 10.18 -11.09
N ASN A 96 1.62 11.51 -11.01
CA ASN A 96 1.38 12.28 -9.80
C ASN A 96 -0.12 12.27 -9.41
N LEU A 97 -1.02 12.50 -10.37
CA LEU A 97 -2.48 12.42 -10.13
C LEU A 97 -2.89 11.03 -9.62
N ALA A 98 -2.36 9.97 -10.21
CA ALA A 98 -2.64 8.60 -9.76
C ALA A 98 -2.19 8.35 -8.31
N VAL A 99 -1.04 8.90 -7.90
CA VAL A 99 -0.60 8.89 -6.50
C VAL A 99 -1.57 9.63 -5.60
N TRP A 100 -2.00 10.83 -5.99
CA TRP A 100 -2.95 11.62 -5.21
C TRP A 100 -4.31 10.94 -5.08
N LEU A 101 -4.81 10.32 -6.14
CA LEU A 101 -6.07 9.55 -6.12
C LEU A 101 -5.98 8.36 -5.17
N THR A 102 -4.86 7.61 -5.18
CA THR A 102 -4.67 6.49 -4.25
C THR A 102 -4.51 6.93 -2.80
N LEU A 103 -3.93 8.10 -2.54
CA LEU A 103 -3.81 8.66 -1.18
C LEU A 103 -5.14 9.19 -0.63
N ILE A 104 -5.92 9.86 -1.48
CA ILE A 104 -7.22 10.43 -1.07
C ILE A 104 -8.26 9.33 -0.88
N ILE A 105 -8.24 8.30 -1.73
CA ILE A 105 -9.28 7.26 -1.72
C ILE A 105 -8.84 6.04 -0.91
N GLY A 106 -7.63 5.52 -1.13
CA GLY A 106 -7.24 4.20 -0.64
C GLY A 106 -7.17 4.09 0.89
N GLN A 107 -6.38 4.95 1.54
CA GLN A 107 -6.18 4.87 2.99
C GLN A 107 -7.45 5.25 3.79
N PRO A 108 -8.21 6.29 3.41
CA PRO A 108 -9.47 6.62 4.10
C PRO A 108 -10.56 5.57 3.89
N LEU A 109 -10.65 4.96 2.70
CA LEU A 109 -11.64 3.91 2.42
C LEU A 109 -11.36 2.65 3.26
N ALA A 110 -10.10 2.28 3.47
CA ALA A 110 -9.74 1.15 4.33
C ALA A 110 -10.15 1.41 5.79
N ILE A 111 -9.91 2.61 6.31
CA ILE A 111 -10.34 3.00 7.66
C ILE A 111 -11.87 3.02 7.77
N LEU A 112 -12.55 3.56 6.75
CA LEU A 112 -14.01 3.59 6.70
C LEU A 112 -14.62 2.18 6.68
N ALA A 113 -14.05 1.27 5.90
CA ALA A 113 -14.49 -0.14 5.86
C ALA A 113 -14.34 -0.79 7.24
N TYR A 114 -13.21 -0.60 7.92
CA TYR A 114 -13.00 -1.08 9.29
C TYR A 114 -13.98 -0.46 10.29
N PHE A 115 -14.26 0.85 10.18
CA PHE A 115 -15.21 1.53 11.06
C PHE A 115 -16.66 1.07 10.83
N HIS A 116 -17.06 0.93 9.57
CA HIS A 116 -18.37 0.38 9.18
C HIS A 116 -18.55 -1.04 9.73
N ASP A 117 -17.53 -1.87 9.61
CA ASP A 117 -17.52 -3.23 10.11
C ASP A 117 -17.56 -3.33 11.64
N TYR A 118 -16.87 -2.44 12.33
CA TYR A 118 -16.95 -2.30 13.78
C TYR A 118 -18.37 -1.87 14.20
N PHE A 119 -18.96 -0.90 13.51
CA PHE A 119 -20.30 -0.39 13.78
C PHE A 119 -21.36 -1.47 13.57
N ILE A 120 -21.29 -2.24 12.48
CA ILE A 120 -22.20 -3.37 12.25
C ILE A 120 -22.10 -4.40 13.39
N ILE A 121 -20.90 -4.74 13.83
CA ILE A 121 -20.75 -5.77 14.87
C ILE A 121 -21.21 -5.29 16.25
N HIS A 122 -21.03 -4.01 16.58
CA HIS A 122 -21.37 -3.48 17.91
C HIS A 122 -22.77 -2.87 18.01
N TYR A 123 -23.33 -2.38 16.90
CA TYR A 123 -24.63 -1.71 16.88
C TYR A 123 -25.70 -2.44 16.05
N ASN A 124 -25.36 -3.49 15.28
CA ASN A 124 -26.36 -4.36 14.64
C ASN A 124 -26.73 -5.58 15.52
N VAL A 125 -26.90 -5.33 16.82
CA VAL A 125 -27.68 -6.17 17.73
C VAL A 125 -29.04 -5.49 17.87
N GLY A 126 -29.94 -5.71 16.91
CA GLY A 126 -31.30 -5.17 16.97
C GLY A 126 -32.09 -5.14 15.66
N GLY A 127 -31.86 -6.11 14.77
CA GLY A 127 -32.55 -6.20 13.47
C GLY A 127 -33.22 -7.56 13.21
N ILE A 128 -33.76 -8.17 14.27
CA ILE A 128 -35.06 -8.87 14.26
C ILE A 128 -35.98 -8.11 15.20
#